data_AF-A0A5S3PPU0-F1
#
_entry.id   AF-A0A5S3PPU0-F1
#
_cell.length_a   1.000
_cell.length_b   1.000
_cell.length_c   1.000
_cell.angle_alpha   90.00
_cell.angle_beta   90.00
_cell.angle_gamma   90.00
#
_symmetry.space_group_name_H-M   'P 1'
#
loop_
_entity.id
_entity.type
_entity.pdbx_description
1 polymer ?
#
loop_
_entity_poly.entity_id
_entity_poly.type
_entity_poly.pdbx_seq_one_letter_code
_entity_poly.pdbx_strand_id
1 'polypeptide(L)'
;MNVSETKFRLSKEKVVKIIKKNPNFYSSKSNAINTYILVSENSNLITFDSNSEKADFALCLEELKKVIIIENKELFTQKFAEVTFKIATRLKKSI
;
A
#
# COMPACT_ATOMS: atom_id res chain seq x y z
N MET A 1 2.94 -34.96 3.04
CA MET A 1 2.31 -34.02 2.09
C MET A 1 3.13 -32.74 2.10
N ASN A 2 3.90 -32.46 1.05
CA ASN A 2 4.57 -31.16 0.90
C ASN A 2 3.51 -30.17 0.42
N VAL A 3 2.95 -29.42 1.35
CA VAL A 3 2.11 -28.27 1.00
C VAL A 3 3.06 -27.29 0.31
N SER A 4 3.00 -27.22 -1.01
CA SER A 4 3.66 -26.15 -1.75
C SER A 4 3.00 -24.85 -1.31
N GLU A 5 3.57 -24.21 -0.29
CA GLU A 5 3.33 -22.82 0.03
C GLU A 5 3.77 -22.01 -1.19
N THR A 6 2.85 -21.89 -2.15
CA THR A 6 2.96 -20.91 -3.21
C THR A 6 2.77 -19.56 -2.52
N LYS A 7 3.81 -19.08 -1.84
CA LYS A 7 3.85 -17.75 -1.25
C LYS A 7 3.57 -16.80 -2.40
N PHE A 8 2.37 -16.24 -2.40
CA PHE A 8 1.87 -15.34 -3.41
C PHE A 8 2.78 -14.10 -3.40
N ARG A 9 3.87 -14.12 -4.17
CA ARG A 9 4.84 -13.02 -4.17
C ARG A 9 4.18 -11.82 -4.84
N LEU A 10 3.92 -10.77 -4.07
CA LEU A 10 3.34 -9.53 -4.57
C LEU A 10 4.48 -8.64 -5.05
N SER A 11 4.73 -8.65 -6.36
CA SER A 11 5.75 -7.81 -6.99
C SER A 11 5.46 -6.32 -6.77
N LYS A 12 6.50 -5.48 -6.72
CA LYS A 12 6.37 -4.01 -6.61
C LYS A 12 5.35 -3.43 -7.61
N GLU A 13 5.38 -3.90 -8.86
CA GLU A 13 4.42 -3.50 -9.90
C GLU A 13 2.95 -3.81 -9.56
N LYS A 14 2.68 -4.97 -8.95
CA LYS A 14 1.32 -5.33 -8.54
C LYS A 14 0.85 -4.42 -7.41
N VAL A 15 1.71 -4.13 -6.45
CA VAL A 15 1.43 -3.18 -5.36
C VAL A 15 1.12 -1.80 -5.94
N VAL A 16 1.95 -1.31 -6.86
CA VAL A 16 1.71 -0.04 -7.58
C VAL A 16 0.36 -0.05 -8.30
N LYS A 17 -0.02 -1.13 -8.99
CA LYS A 17 -1.34 -1.24 -9.66
C LYS A 17 -2.52 -1.27 -8.68
N ILE A 18 -2.33 -1.84 -7.48
CA ILE A 18 -3.35 -1.91 -6.42
C ILE A 18 -3.58 -0.51 -5.82
N ILE A 19 -2.51 0.24 -5.56
CA ILE A 19 -2.58 1.55 -4.87
C ILE A 19 -2.72 2.74 -5.83
N LYS A 20 -2.44 2.57 -7.11
CA LYS A 20 -2.60 3.63 -8.13
C LYS A 20 -4.00 3.56 -8.73
N LYS A 21 -5.02 3.70 -7.88
CA LYS A 21 -6.42 3.83 -8.29
C LYS A 21 -6.80 5.31 -8.40
N ASN A 22 -7.89 5.59 -9.09
CA ASN A 22 -8.48 6.93 -9.13
C ASN A 22 -8.77 7.39 -7.67
N PRO A 23 -8.49 8.64 -7.27
CA PRO A 23 -8.82 9.14 -5.94
C PRO A 23 -10.26 8.85 -5.51
N ASN A 24 -11.20 8.88 -6.46
CA ASN A 24 -12.60 8.55 -6.21
C ASN A 24 -12.83 7.10 -5.72
N PHE A 25 -11.90 6.18 -5.99
CA PHE A 25 -11.91 4.81 -5.48
C PHE A 25 -11.77 4.78 -3.95
N TYR A 26 -10.98 5.71 -3.39
CA TYR A 26 -10.70 5.82 -1.95
C TYR A 26 -11.76 6.63 -1.19
N SER A 27 -12.66 7.34 -1.88
CA SER A 27 -13.85 7.95 -1.25
C SER A 27 -14.74 6.93 -0.53
N SER A 28 -14.66 5.66 -0.96
CA SER A 28 -15.22 4.53 -0.24
C SER A 28 -14.23 4.07 0.81
N LYS A 29 -14.58 4.28 2.09
CA LYS A 29 -13.75 3.87 3.23
C LYS A 29 -13.43 2.38 3.20
N SER A 30 -14.38 1.54 2.80
CA SER A 30 -14.17 0.10 2.63
C SER A 30 -13.13 -0.24 1.56
N ASN A 31 -13.15 0.44 0.42
CA ASN A 31 -12.15 0.21 -0.65
C ASN A 31 -10.74 0.62 -0.22
N ALA A 32 -10.62 1.75 0.48
CA ALA A 32 -9.36 2.22 1.03
C ALA A 32 -8.82 1.28 2.12
N ILE A 33 -9.66 0.84 3.05
CA ILE A 33 -9.28 -0.15 4.07
C ILE A 33 -8.85 -1.47 3.42
N ASN A 34 -9.62 -1.99 2.46
CA ASN A 34 -9.26 -3.22 1.74
C ASN A 34 -7.92 -3.08 1.02
N THR A 35 -7.66 -1.92 0.42
CA THR A 35 -6.37 -1.62 -0.23
C THR A 35 -5.24 -1.64 0.79
N TYR A 36 -5.42 -0.99 1.93
CA TYR A 36 -4.43 -0.98 3.00
C TYR A 36 -4.16 -2.39 3.54
N ILE A 37 -5.20 -3.15 3.88
CA ILE A 37 -5.07 -4.53 4.40
C ILE A 37 -4.30 -5.38 3.39
N LEU A 38 -4.71 -5.35 2.12
CA LEU A 38 -4.06 -6.14 1.06
C LEU A 38 -2.57 -5.80 0.93
N VAL A 39 -2.20 -4.52 0.97
CA VAL A 39 -0.79 -4.10 0.85
C VAL A 39 -0.01 -4.40 2.15
N SER A 40 -0.63 -4.19 3.31
CA SER A 40 -0.02 -4.41 4.63
C SER A 40 0.26 -5.90 4.89
N GLU A 41 -0.70 -6.78 4.65
CA GLU A 41 -0.54 -8.23 4.85
C GLU A 41 0.50 -8.82 3.91
N ASN A 42 0.62 -8.27 2.71
CA ASN A 42 1.58 -8.72 1.71
C ASN A 42 2.92 -7.98 1.76
N SER A 43 3.10 -7.04 2.69
CA SER A 43 4.31 -6.21 2.81
C SER A 43 5.60 -7.04 2.94
N ASN A 44 5.52 -8.14 3.68
CA ASN A 44 6.62 -9.10 3.89
C ASN A 44 6.98 -9.90 2.62
N LEU A 45 6.09 -9.93 1.62
CA LEU A 45 6.28 -10.64 0.36
C LEU A 45 6.83 -9.73 -0.74
N ILE A 46 6.90 -8.42 -0.48
CA ILE A 46 7.51 -7.44 -1.39
C ILE A 46 9.02 -7.53 -1.27
N THR A 47 9.69 -7.67 -2.40
CA THR A 47 11.16 -7.59 -2.48
C THR A 47 11.54 -6.15 -2.71
N PHE A 48 12.47 -5.62 -1.91
CA PHE A 48 12.97 -4.25 -1.99
C PHE A 48 14.45 -4.28 -2.40
N ASP A 49 14.91 -3.24 -3.11
CA ASP A 49 16.30 -3.21 -3.59
C ASP A 49 17.28 -2.79 -2.49
N SER A 50 16.76 -2.16 -1.43
CA SER A 50 17.55 -1.77 -0.26
C SER A 50 16.74 -1.83 1.03
N ASN A 51 17.43 -1.95 2.16
CA ASN A 51 16.83 -1.86 3.49
C ASN A 51 16.22 -0.47 3.74
N SER A 52 16.77 0.59 3.13
CA SER A 52 16.23 1.94 3.21
C SER A 52 14.86 2.02 2.53
N GLU A 53 14.72 1.44 1.33
CA GLU A 53 13.43 1.40 0.62
C GLU A 53 12.37 0.62 1.41
N LYS A 54 12.76 -0.49 2.02
CA LYS A 54 11.89 -1.28 2.90
C LYS A 54 11.43 -0.47 4.13
N ALA A 55 12.35 0.25 4.77
CA ALA A 55 12.04 1.08 5.94
C ALA A 55 11.11 2.24 5.57
N ASP A 56 11.37 2.95 4.47
CA ASP A 56 10.51 4.01 3.96
C ASP A 56 9.11 3.50 3.62
N PHE A 57 9.01 2.31 3.00
CA PHE A 57 7.73 1.68 2.71
C PHE A 57 6.95 1.35 3.99
N ALA A 58 7.63 0.83 5.02
CA ALA A 58 7.01 0.55 6.32
C ALA A 58 6.50 1.84 7.00
N LEU A 59 7.25 2.95 6.90
CA LEU A 59 6.79 4.25 7.39
C LEU A 59 5.52 4.72 6.67
N CYS A 60 5.45 4.55 5.35
CA CYS A 60 4.25 4.91 4.59
C CYS A 60 3.04 4.04 4.97
N LEU A 61 3.25 2.76 5.30
CA LEU A 61 2.16 1.89 5.79
C LEU A 61 1.65 2.36 7.16
N GLU A 62 2.55 2.73 8.06
CA GLU A 62 2.18 3.31 9.36
C GLU A 62 1.45 4.65 9.19
N GLU A 63 1.81 5.47 8.20
CA GLU A 63 1.03 6.66 7.82
C GLU A 63 -0.39 6.29 7.34
N LEU A 64 -0.54 5.31 6.44
CA LEU A 64 -1.87 4.86 5.98
C LEU A 64 -2.75 4.39 7.15
N LYS A 65 -2.18 3.67 8.11
CA LYS A 65 -2.86 3.22 9.32
C LYS A 65 -3.43 4.39 10.12
N LYS A 66 -2.68 5.48 10.25
CA LYS A 66 -3.14 6.73 10.89
C LYS A 66 -4.19 7.46 10.08
N VAL A 67 -4.17 7.34 8.75
CA VAL A 67 -5.20 7.95 7.89
C VAL A 67 -6.54 7.22 8.04
N ILE A 68 -6.56 5.89 8.19
CA ILE A 68 -7.80 5.08 8.27
C ILE A 68 -8.74 5.48 9.42
N ILE A 69 -8.18 5.99 10.53
CA ILE A 69 -8.95 6.45 11.69
C ILE A 69 -9.57 7.84 11.50
N ILE A 70 -9.21 8.58 10.45
CA ILE A 70 -9.78 9.90 10.17
C ILE A 70 -11.28 9.76 9.85
N GLU A 71 -12.12 10.52 10.53
CA GLU A 71 -13.57 10.54 10.32
C GLU A 71 -14.01 11.54 9.24
N ASN A 72 -13.28 12.66 9.10
CA ASN A 72 -13.54 13.61 8.03
C ASN A 72 -13.24 12.97 6.66
N LYS A 73 -14.29 12.76 5.87
CA LYS A 73 -14.24 12.02 4.60
C LYS A 73 -13.34 12.66 3.54
N GLU A 74 -13.36 13.99 3.41
CA GLU A 74 -12.54 14.70 2.43
C GLU A 74 -11.07 14.65 2.81
N LEU A 75 -10.75 14.97 4.07
CA LEU A 75 -9.39 14.90 4.60
C LEU A 75 -8.84 13.47 4.54
N PHE A 76 -9.67 12.47 4.87
CA PHE A 76 -9.34 11.06 4.72
C PHE A 76 -8.95 10.72 3.28
N THR A 77 -9.82 11.03 2.32
CA THR A 77 -9.61 10.67 0.91
C THR A 77 -8.35 11.34 0.36
N GLN A 78 -8.14 12.62 0.68
CA GLN A 78 -6.96 13.38 0.28
C GLN A 78 -5.68 12.79 0.88
N LYS A 79 -5.65 12.55 2.19
CA LYS A 79 -4.47 11.99 2.87
C LYS A 79 -4.18 10.57 2.44
N PHE A 80 -5.21 9.76 2.22
CA PHE A 80 -5.04 8.39 1.77
C PHE A 80 -4.45 8.36 0.36
N ALA A 81 -4.98 9.18 -0.56
CA ALA A 81 -4.45 9.32 -1.91
C ALA A 81 -3.00 9.86 -1.93
N GLU A 82 -2.67 10.81 -1.04
CA GLU A 82 -1.31 11.35 -0.92
C GLU A 82 -0.32 10.25 -0.52
N VAL A 83 -0.63 9.47 0.52
CA VAL A 83 0.26 8.42 1.02
C VAL A 83 0.36 7.26 0.02
N THR A 84 -0.73 6.83 -0.61
CA THR A 84 -0.68 5.81 -1.67
C THR A 84 0.14 6.26 -2.88
N PHE A 85 0.06 7.54 -3.25
CA PHE A 85 0.89 8.12 -4.31
C PHE A 85 2.38 8.14 -3.94
N LYS A 86 2.72 8.49 -2.69
CA LYS A 86 4.09 8.42 -2.17
C LYS A 86 4.64 7.00 -2.30
N ILE A 87 3.90 6.00 -1.82
CA ILE A 87 4.26 4.58 -1.94
C ILE A 87 4.49 4.20 -3.40
N ALA A 88 3.55 4.54 -4.29
CA ALA A 88 3.64 4.21 -5.71
C ALA A 88 4.87 4.81 -6.38
N THR A 89 5.19 6.06 -6.07
CA THR A 89 6.35 6.78 -6.64
C THR A 89 7.66 6.15 -6.18
N ARG A 90 7.74 5.75 -4.91
CA ARG A 90 8.93 5.09 -4.34
C ARG A 90 9.15 3.72 -4.96
N LEU A 91 8.10 2.89 -5.01
CA LEU A 91 8.18 1.57 -5.63
C LEU A 91 8.49 1.63 -7.14
N LYS A 92 8.09 2.71 -7.84
CA LYS A 92 8.40 2.91 -9.27
C LYS A 92 9.83 3.37 -9.56
N LYS A 93 10.50 4.06 -8.62
CA LYS A 93 11.92 4.43 -8.81
C LYS A 93 12.85 3.21 -8.80
N SER A 94 12.33 2.10 -8.29
CA SER A 94 13.04 0.85 -8.03
C SER A 94 12.59 -0.26 -9.01
N ILE A 95 12.08 0.12 -10.18
CA ILE A 95 11.73 -0.70 -11.36
C ILE A 95 12.44 -0.07 -12.55
#